data_AF-A0A559GVG0-F1
#
_entry.id   AF-A0A559GVG0-F1
#
_cell.length_a   1.000
_cell.length_b   1.000
_cell.length_c   1.000
_cell.angle_alpha   90.00
_cell.angle_beta   90.00
_cell.angle_gamma   90.00
#
_symmetry.space_group_name_H-M   'P 1'
#
loop_
_entity.id
_entity.type
_entity.pdbx_description
1 polymer ?
#
loop_
_entity_poly.entity_id
_entity_poly.type
_entity_poly.pdbx_seq_one_letter_code
_entity_poly.pdbx_strand_id
1 'polypeptide(L)' 'DRATLFNLLIGLDGYTIATGILNSNLNGDNIVSIPLDIDDPIELVYIQHEKTSLSKMGERFIEYLVEEVQFNN' A
#
# COMPACT_ATOMS: atom_id res chain seq x y z
N ASP A 1 -5.53 -10.89 -3.75
CA ASP A 1 -5.58 -10.60 -2.31
C ASP A 1 -4.15 -10.60 -1.77
N ARG A 2 -3.77 -9.59 -0.98
CA ARG A 2 -2.38 -9.43 -0.50
C ARG A 2 -1.94 -10.61 0.38
N ALA A 3 -2.82 -11.12 1.24
CA ALA A 3 -2.47 -12.21 2.16
C ALA A 3 -2.18 -13.50 1.38
N THR A 4 -2.97 -13.81 0.35
CA THR A 4 -2.73 -14.98 -0.50
C THR A 4 -1.42 -14.86 -1.28
N LEU A 5 -1.12 -13.68 -1.85
CA LEU A 5 0.11 -13.46 -2.60
C LEU A 5 1.34 -13.60 -1.70
N PHE A 6 1.30 -13.04 -0.49
CA PHE A 6 2.43 -13.11 0.45
C PHE A 6 2.74 -14.52 0.90
N ASN A 7 1.71 -15.34 1.20
CA ASN A 7 1.92 -16.75 1.52
C ASN A 7 2.59 -17.51 0.37
N LEU A 8 2.23 -17.20 -0.88
CA LEU A 8 2.85 -17.79 -2.06
C LEU A 8 4.32 -17.37 -2.21
N LEU A 9 4.62 -16.07 -2.06
CA LEU A 9 5.99 -15.56 -2.16
C LEU A 9 6.90 -16.17 -1.10
N ILE A 10 6.45 -16.25 0.15
CA ILE A 10 7.20 -16.88 1.26
C ILE A 10 7.44 -18.36 0.96
N GLY A 11 6.42 -19.09 0.48
CA GLY A 11 6.54 -20.52 0.20
C GLY A 11 7.43 -20.87 -1.01
N LEU A 12 7.67 -19.90 -1.89
CA LEU A 12 8.47 -20.09 -3.12
C LEU A 12 9.82 -19.38 -3.10
N ASP A 13 10.17 -18.69 -2.01
CA ASP A 13 11.30 -17.75 -1.97
C ASP A 13 11.25 -16.75 -3.14
N GLY A 14 10.03 -16.26 -3.39
CA GLY A 14 9.69 -15.42 -4.53
C GLY A 14 9.71 -13.92 -4.20
N TYR A 15 9.77 -13.10 -5.25
CA TYR A 15 9.65 -11.65 -5.17
C TYR A 15 8.59 -11.12 -6.13
N THR A 16 8.11 -9.90 -5.89
CA THR A 16 7.20 -9.19 -6.78
C THR A 16 7.48 -7.69 -6.74
N ILE A 17 7.04 -6.96 -7.77
CA ILE A 17 7.13 -5.50 -7.82
C ILE A 17 5.79 -4.93 -7.34
N ALA A 18 5.85 -4.03 -6.38
CA ALA A 18 4.69 -3.39 -5.79
C ALA A 18 5.06 -1.99 -5.26
N THR A 19 4.08 -1.26 -4.73
CA THR A 19 4.25 0.09 -4.17
C THR A 19 5.20 0.18 -2.98
N GLY A 20 5.65 -0.95 -2.42
CA GLY A 20 6.52 -1.01 -1.24
C GLY A 20 5.82 -0.69 0.09
N ILE A 21 4.54 -0.29 0.07
CA ILE A 21 3.77 0.01 1.29
C ILE A 21 3.45 -1.30 2.04
N LEU A 22 4.24 -1.55 3.09
CA LEU A 22 4.11 -2.68 4.00
C LEU A 22 3.75 -2.17 5.39
N ASN A 23 2.72 -2.76 5.99
CA ASN A 23 2.42 -2.61 7.41
C ASN A 23 3.01 -3.82 8.15
N SER A 24 4.01 -3.60 8.99
CA SER A 24 4.71 -4.66 9.75
C SER A 24 3.78 -5.39 10.73
N ASN A 25 2.77 -4.72 11.27
CA ASN A 25 1.78 -5.34 12.16
C ASN A 25 0.88 -6.35 11.43
N LEU A 26 0.78 -6.26 10.10
CA LEU A 26 -0.06 -7.15 9.28
C LEU A 26 0.73 -8.22 8.54
N ASN A 27 1.97 -7.90 8.12
CA ASN A 27 2.73 -8.76 7.20
C ASN A 27 3.87 -9.53 7.89
N GLY A 28 4.17 -9.22 9.16
CA GLY A 28 5.29 -9.80 9.89
C GLY A 28 6.66 -9.44 9.30
N ASP A 29 7.71 -10.04 9.83
CA ASP A 29 9.11 -9.73 9.46
C ASP A 29 9.63 -10.57 8.27
N ASN A 30 8.78 -11.41 7.66
CA ASN A 30 9.19 -12.36 6.62
C ASN A 30 9.23 -11.76 5.21
N ILE A 31 8.78 -10.51 5.02
CA ILE A 31 8.79 -9.80 3.75
C ILE A 31 9.42 -8.44 3.96
N VAL A 32 10.37 -8.10 3.09
CA VAL A 32 11.01 -6.79 3.06
C VAL A 32 10.67 -6.07 1.75
N SER A 33 10.50 -4.75 1.83
CA SER A 33 10.42 -3.90 0.63
C SER A 33 11.79 -3.30 0.36
N ILE A 34 12.25 -3.46 -0.88
CA ILE A 34 13.53 -2.93 -1.35
C ILE A 34 13.23 -1.98 -2.51
N PRO A 35 13.71 -0.72 -2.48
CA PRO A 35 13.57 0.20 -3.61
C PRO A 35 14.24 -0.35 -4.87
N LEU A 36 13.59 -0.18 -6.02
CA LEU A 36 14.21 -0.52 -7.31
C LEU A 36 15.24 0.54 -7.70
N ASP A 37 16.32 0.12 -8.35
CA ASP A 37 17.35 1.01 -8.89
C ASP A 37 16.95 1.55 -10.27
N ILE A 38 15.75 2.11 -10.35
CA ILE A 38 15.18 2.77 -11.52
C ILE A 38 14.35 3.97 -11.09
N ASP A 39 14.34 5.02 -11.91
CA ASP A 39 13.50 6.20 -11.70
C ASP A 39 12.11 5.96 -12.32
N ASP A 40 11.31 5.12 -11.65
CA ASP A 40 9.94 4.79 -12.05
C ASP A 40 8.96 4.96 -10.86
N PRO A 41 8.29 6.12 -10.73
CA PRO A 41 7.40 6.39 -9.62
C PRO A 41 6.03 5.72 -9.83
N ILE A 42 5.53 5.04 -8.80
CA ILE A 42 4.15 4.55 -8.78
C ILE A 42 3.22 5.64 -8.22
N GLU A 43 2.28 6.11 -9.03
CA GLU A 43 1.26 7.09 -8.61
C GLU A 43 0.10 6.39 -7.88
N LEU A 44 -0.18 6.83 -6.65
CA LEU A 44 -1.30 6.34 -5.84
C LEU A 44 -2.41 7.39 -5.78
N VAL A 45 -3.60 7.05 -6.27
CA VAL A 45 -4.76 7.94 -6.28
C VAL A 45 -6.00 7.25 -5.73
N TYR A 46 -6.95 8.03 -5.22
CA TYR A 46 -8.31 7.58 -4.94
C TYR A 46 -9.29 8.30 -5.86
N ILE A 47 -10.37 7.61 -6.22
CA ILE A 47 -11.40 8.14 -7.12
C ILE A 47 -12.62 8.51 -6.30
N GLN A 48 -13.13 9.73 -6.52
CA GLN A 48 -14.39 10.19 -5.96
C GLN A 48 -15.32 10.69 -7.07
N HIS A 49 -16.63 10.57 -6.84
CA HIS A 49 -17.62 11.03 -7.81
C HIS A 49 -17.71 12.56 -7.78
N GLU A 50 -17.51 13.20 -8.93
CA GLU A 50 -17.42 14.68 -9.06
C GLU A 50 -18.62 15.43 -8.45
N LYS A 51 -19.83 14.87 -8.56
CA LYS A 51 -21.07 15.51 -8.09
C LYS A 51 -21.40 15.21 -6.63
N THR A 52 -20.52 14.52 -5.92
CA THR A 52 -20.77 14.04 -4.56
C THR A 52 -19.64 14.48 -3.66
N SER A 53 -19.96 15.31 -2.68
CA SER A 53 -19.03 15.58 -1.57
C SER A 53 -18.93 14.35 -0.67
N LEU A 54 -17.74 14.11 -0.13
CA LEU A 54 -17.58 13.11 0.93
C LEU A 54 -18.49 13.48 2.10
N SER A 55 -19.05 12.46 2.75
CA SER A 55 -19.67 12.68 4.07
C SER A 55 -18.56 13.02 5.06
N LYS A 56 -18.91 13.58 6.23
CA LYS A 56 -17.94 13.78 7.33
C LYS A 56 -17.15 12.51 7.68
N MET A 57 -17.78 11.34 7.57
CA MET A 57 -17.11 10.06 7.79
C MET A 57 -16.16 9.70 6.63
N GLY A 58 -16.53 10.03 5.39
CA GLY A 58 -15.67 9.84 4.23
C GLY A 58 -14.44 10.74 4.28
N GLU A 59 -14.60 12.01 4.64
CA GLU A 59 -13.49 12.94 4.87
C GLU A 59 -12.55 12.39 5.95
N ARG A 60 -13.10 11.98 7.09
CA ARG A 60 -12.32 11.41 8.19
C ARG A 60 -11.60 10.12 7.80
N PHE A 61 -12.20 9.29 6.94
CA PHE A 61 -11.56 8.09 6.43
C PHE A 61 -10.37 8.43 5.53
N ILE A 62 -10.49 9.41 4.63
CA ILE A 62 -9.39 9.84 3.78
C ILE A 62 -8.24 10.43 4.61
N GLU A 63 -8.55 11.21 5.66
CA GLU A 63 -7.53 11.70 6.60
C GLU A 63 -6.73 10.54 7.20
N TYR A 64 -7.40 9.52 7.76
CA TYR A 64 -6.71 8.34 8.31
C TYR A 64 -5.93 7.56 7.26
N LEU A 65 -6.45 7.44 6.04
CA LEU A 65 -5.76 6.76 4.96
C LEU A 65 -4.44 7.47 4.62
N VAL A 66 -4.44 8.80 4.56
CA VAL A 66 -3.22 9.60 4.31
C VAL A 66 -2.24 9.51 5.48
N GLU A 67 -2.72 9.50 6.73
CA GLU A 67 -1.87 9.33 7.91
C GLU A 67 -1.18 7.95 7.93
N GLU A 68 -1.89 6.89 7.55
CA GLU A 68 -1.40 5.51 7.55
C GLU A 68 -0.45 5.22 6.37
N VAL A 69 -0.66 5.85 5.21
CA VAL A 69 0.22 5.73 4.05
C VAL A 69 1.41 6.68 4.23
N GLN A 70 2.32 6.32 5.13
CA GLN A 70 3.61 6.98 5.31
C GLN A 70 4.57 6.55 4.20
N PHE A 71 5.00 7.48 3.37
CA PHE A 71 6.13 7.27 2.47
C PHE A 71 7.41 7.55 3.26
N ASN A 72 8.05 6.49 3.76
CA ASN A 72 9.42 6.63 4.28
C ASN A 72 10.32 6.89 3.06
N ASN A 73 10.75 8.14 2.90
CA ASN A 73 11.81 8.54 1.96
C ASN A 73 13.17 7.97 2.40
#